data_AF-A0A2T4JPD5-F1
#
_entry.id   AF-A0A2T4JPD5-F1
#
_cell.length_a   1.000
_cell.length_b   1.000
_cell.length_c   1.000
_cell.angle_alpha   90.00
_cell.angle_beta   90.00
_cell.angle_gamma   90.00
#
_symmetry.space_group_name_H-M   'P 1'
#
loop_
_entity.id
_entity.type
_entity.pdbx_description
1 polymer ?
#
loop_
_entity_poly.entity_id
_entity_poly.type
_entity_poly.pdbx_seq_one_letter_code
_entity_poly.pdbx_strand_id
1 'polypeptide(L)'
;MFRKAIAPALLGALLAVPAFAQDVPMVRSIDVETSLSDLNNAEAAAYWQTLDADLEAGIAAQLIGRLGDEGMDIKIDMSEVELANYFEAAVGSA
;
A
#
# COMPACT_ATOMS: atom_id res chain seq x y z
N MET A 1 37.38 -21.97 -43.99
CA MET A 1 36.58 -23.04 -43.36
C MET A 1 36.07 -22.66 -41.95
N PHE A 2 35.80 -21.37 -41.65
CA PHE A 2 35.40 -20.92 -40.30
C PHE A 2 33.91 -20.52 -40.20
N ARG A 3 33.00 -21.32 -40.77
CA ARG A 3 31.55 -21.00 -40.81
C ARG A 3 30.68 -21.95 -39.97
N LYS A 4 31.26 -22.79 -39.10
CA LYS A 4 30.51 -23.88 -38.45
C LYS A 4 30.58 -23.96 -36.92
N ALA A 5 31.10 -22.95 -36.23
CA ALA A 5 31.32 -23.02 -34.78
C ALA A 5 30.45 -22.07 -33.93
N ILE A 6 29.25 -21.70 -34.38
CA ILE A 6 28.34 -20.84 -33.58
C ILE A 6 27.19 -21.64 -32.94
N ALA A 7 27.01 -22.92 -33.28
CA ALA A 7 25.79 -23.65 -32.96
C ALA A 7 25.64 -24.24 -31.53
N PRO A 8 26.68 -24.56 -30.72
CA PRO A 8 26.40 -25.19 -29.42
C PRO A 8 26.27 -24.22 -28.24
N ALA A 9 26.56 -22.92 -28.40
CA ALA A 9 26.48 -21.97 -27.29
C ALA A 9 25.03 -21.61 -26.89
N LEU A 10 24.04 -21.92 -27.72
CA LEU A 10 22.63 -21.55 -27.50
C LEU A 10 21.84 -22.55 -26.63
N LEU A 11 22.37 -23.73 -26.29
CA LEU A 11 21.67 -24.69 -25.42
C LEU A 11 21.75 -24.34 -23.92
N GLY A 12 22.62 -23.41 -23.51
CA GLY A 12 22.80 -23.05 -22.10
C GLY A 12 21.88 -21.94 -21.58
N ALA A 13 21.16 -21.22 -22.46
CA ALA A 13 20.41 -20.02 -22.08
C ALA A 13 18.93 -20.26 -21.71
N LEU A 14 18.46 -21.52 -21.71
CA LEU A 14 17.05 -21.85 -21.48
C LEU A 14 16.69 -22.09 -20.00
N LEU A 15 17.63 -21.94 -19.08
CA LEU A 15 17.31 -21.75 -17.66
C LEU A 15 17.02 -20.27 -17.41
N ALA A 16 16.01 -19.72 -18.10
CA ALA A 16 15.36 -18.50 -17.70
C ALA A 16 14.66 -18.79 -16.36
N VAL A 17 15.41 -18.66 -15.27
CA VAL A 17 14.89 -18.74 -13.91
C VAL A 17 13.85 -17.62 -13.79
N PRO A 18 12.58 -17.91 -13.43
CA PRO A 18 11.70 -16.87 -12.93
C PRO A 18 12.18 -16.51 -11.51
N ALA A 19 13.34 -15.85 -11.39
CA ALA A 19 14.01 -15.59 -10.12
C ALA A 19 13.47 -14.34 -9.40
N PHE A 20 12.34 -13.79 -9.84
CA PHE A 20 11.75 -12.59 -9.23
C PHE A 20 10.24 -12.71 -9.12
N ALA A 21 9.74 -13.84 -8.63
CA ALA A 21 8.64 -13.72 -7.66
C ALA A 21 9.31 -13.22 -6.38
N GLN A 22 9.60 -11.92 -6.32
CA GLN A 22 9.91 -11.30 -5.04
C GLN A 22 8.66 -11.52 -4.20
N ASP A 23 8.78 -12.29 -3.13
CA ASP A 23 7.68 -12.51 -2.18
C ASP A 23 7.03 -11.15 -1.94
N VAL A 24 5.72 -11.06 -2.22
CA VAL A 24 4.98 -9.82 -2.05
C VAL A 24 5.19 -9.42 -0.58
N PRO A 25 5.77 -8.24 -0.29
CA PRO A 25 6.20 -7.94 1.06
C PRO A 25 4.99 -8.00 1.98
N MET A 26 5.11 -8.85 3.00
CA MET A 26 4.16 -9.00 4.08
C MET A 26 4.20 -7.75 4.94
N VAL A 27 3.05 -7.40 5.52
CA VAL A 27 2.87 -6.27 6.42
C VAL A 27 2.59 -6.82 7.80
N ARG A 28 3.40 -6.38 8.77
CA ARG A 28 3.31 -6.81 10.16
C ARG A 28 2.35 -5.95 10.97
N SER A 29 2.46 -4.63 10.81
CA SER A 29 1.61 -3.68 11.51
C SER A 29 1.28 -2.47 10.65
N ILE A 30 0.12 -1.89 10.93
CA ILE A 30 -0.32 -0.61 10.40
C ILE A 30 -0.59 0.25 11.63
N ASP A 31 -0.02 1.45 11.65
CA ASP A 31 -0.14 2.40 12.73
C ASP A 31 -0.51 3.75 12.11
N VAL A 32 -1.67 4.27 12.49
CA VAL A 32 -2.23 5.50 11.93
C VAL A 32 -2.44 6.49 13.06
N GLU A 33 -1.77 7.63 12.98
CA GLU A 33 -1.97 8.74 13.91
C GLU A 33 -2.59 9.92 13.15
N THR A 34 -3.74 10.38 13.60
CA THR A 34 -4.42 11.55 13.02
C THR A 34 -4.46 12.69 14.01
N SER A 35 -3.99 13.88 13.61
CA SER A 35 -4.19 15.09 14.40
C SER A 35 -5.51 15.77 14.04
N LEU A 36 -6.39 15.88 15.03
CA LEU A 36 -7.62 16.69 14.95
C LEU A 36 -7.50 17.97 15.79
N SER A 37 -6.28 18.43 16.08
CA SER A 37 -6.01 19.58 16.95
C SER A 37 -6.72 20.87 16.51
N ASP A 38 -6.93 21.02 15.20
CA ASP A 38 -7.50 22.23 14.61
C ASP A 38 -9.05 22.19 14.54
N LEU A 39 -9.63 21.06 14.96
CA LEU A 39 -11.05 20.82 14.92
C LEU A 39 -11.74 21.49 16.12
N ASN A 40 -12.23 22.71 15.89
CA ASN A 40 -12.84 23.57 16.91
C ASN A 40 -14.37 23.35 17.10
N ASN A 41 -14.91 22.20 16.69
CA ASN A 41 -16.33 21.88 16.79
C ASN A 41 -16.55 20.53 17.51
N ALA A 42 -17.33 20.54 18.59
CA ALA A 42 -17.50 19.36 19.45
C ALA A 42 -18.24 18.21 18.75
N GLU A 43 -19.23 18.51 17.91
CA GLU A 43 -19.99 17.51 17.17
C GLU A 43 -19.11 16.80 16.14
N ALA A 44 -18.26 17.55 15.42
CA ALA A 44 -17.31 17.01 14.47
C ALA A 44 -16.19 16.23 15.18
N ALA A 45 -15.77 16.63 16.37
CA ALA A 45 -14.77 15.89 17.15
C ALA A 45 -15.32 14.52 17.54
N ALA A 46 -16.57 14.49 18.01
CA ALA A 46 -17.25 13.24 18.36
C ALA A 46 -17.47 12.35 17.12
N TYR A 47 -17.74 12.94 15.96
CA TYR A 47 -17.92 12.20 14.71
C TYR A 47 -16.60 11.57 14.21
N TRP A 48 -15.49 12.33 14.24
CA TRP A 48 -14.20 11.88 13.72
C TRP A 48 -13.28 11.24 14.77
N GLN A 49 -13.78 10.99 15.97
CA GLN A 49 -12.96 10.46 17.08
C GLN A 49 -12.32 9.09 16.81
N THR A 50 -12.81 8.35 15.81
CA THR A 50 -12.30 7.03 15.40
C THR A 50 -11.58 7.04 14.04
N LEU A 51 -11.25 8.23 13.52
CA LEU A 51 -10.70 8.37 12.17
C LEU A 51 -9.41 7.56 11.96
N ASP A 52 -8.55 7.51 12.98
CA ASP A 52 -7.35 6.68 13.03
C ASP A 52 -7.67 5.20 12.80
N ALA A 53 -8.56 4.62 13.61
CA ALA A 53 -8.96 3.23 13.53
C ALA A 53 -9.70 2.92 12.22
N ASP A 54 -10.52 3.83 11.73
CA ASP A 54 -11.26 3.67 10.48
C ASP A 54 -10.32 3.64 9.27
N LEU A 55 -9.29 4.50 9.26
CA LEU A 55 -8.25 4.49 8.22
C LEU A 55 -7.37 3.25 8.31
N GLU A 56 -6.95 2.85 9.51
CA GLU A 56 -6.18 1.62 9.73
C GLU A 56 -6.94 0.41 9.19
N ALA A 57 -8.22 0.27 9.54
CA ALA A 57 -9.09 -0.80 9.08
C ALA A 57 -9.28 -0.77 7.55
N GLY A 58 -9.46 0.42 6.96
CA GLY A 58 -9.58 0.61 5.52
C GLY A 58 -8.32 0.18 4.76
N ILE A 59 -7.13 0.51 5.27
CA ILE A 59 -5.85 0.10 4.70
C ILE A 59 -5.65 -1.41 4.86
N ALA A 60 -5.94 -1.97 6.05
CA ALA A 60 -5.87 -3.40 6.30
C ALA A 60 -6.75 -4.19 5.33
N ALA A 61 -7.96 -3.70 5.01
CA ALA A 61 -8.85 -4.31 4.04
C ALA A 61 -8.28 -4.33 2.61
N GLN A 62 -7.45 -3.36 2.22
CA GLN A 62 -6.74 -3.36 0.92
C GLN A 62 -5.56 -4.35 0.91
N LEU A 63 -5.10 -4.79 2.08
CA LEU A 63 -3.94 -5.65 2.28
C LEU A 63 -4.32 -7.08 2.64
N ILE A 64 -5.57 -7.50 2.39
CA ILE A 64 -6.02 -8.88 2.61
C ILE A 64 -5.07 -9.86 1.88
N GLY A 65 -4.60 -10.87 2.61
CA GLY A 65 -3.64 -11.86 2.10
C GLY A 65 -2.17 -11.41 2.16
N ARG A 66 -1.89 -10.20 2.67
CA ARG A 66 -0.53 -9.66 2.87
C ARG A 66 -0.22 -9.33 4.34
N LEU A 67 -1.15 -9.56 5.25
CA LEU A 67 -0.93 -9.39 6.70
C LEU A 67 -0.32 -10.66 7.29
N GLY A 68 0.70 -10.54 8.12
CA GLY A 68 1.38 -11.67 8.77
C GLY A 68 2.22 -11.26 9.97
N ASP A 69 2.73 -12.24 10.71
CA ASP A 69 3.49 -11.98 11.96
C ASP A 69 4.86 -11.33 11.72
N GLU A 70 5.41 -11.49 10.51
CA GLU A 70 6.66 -10.88 10.06
C GLU A 70 6.40 -10.06 8.80
N GLY A 71 7.12 -8.94 8.65
CA GLY A 71 6.90 -8.03 7.54
C GLY A 71 7.36 -6.61 7.82
N MET A 72 6.96 -5.71 6.94
CA MET A 72 7.18 -4.27 7.10
C MET A 72 6.11 -3.63 7.98
N ASP A 73 6.47 -2.51 8.61
CA ASP A 73 5.55 -1.66 9.36
C ASP A 73 5.13 -0.48 8.49
N ILE A 74 3.83 -0.22 8.41
CA ILE A 74 3.27 0.97 7.76
C ILE A 74 2.93 1.96 8.86
N LYS A 75 3.52 3.17 8.78
CA LYS A 75 3.21 4.28 9.67
C LYS A 75 2.67 5.45 8.87
N ILE A 76 1.54 5.99 9.29
CA ILE A 76 0.88 7.09 8.62
C ILE A 76 0.56 8.16 9.65
N ASP A 77 1.22 9.30 9.48
CA ASP A 77 0.99 10.48 10.29
C ASP A 77 0.19 11.49 9.46
N MET A 78 -1.07 11.69 9.83
CA MET A 78 -1.95 12.65 9.18
C MET A 78 -1.99 13.95 9.99
N SER A 79 -1.37 14.97 9.43
CA SER A 79 -1.27 16.29 10.07
C SER A 79 -2.54 17.13 9.91
N GLU A 80 -3.30 16.92 8.83
CA GLU A 80 -4.48 17.72 8.51
C GLU A 80 -5.50 16.91 7.68
N VAL A 81 -6.78 17.22 7.87
CA VAL A 81 -7.91 16.59 7.16
C VAL A 81 -8.77 17.67 6.54
N GLU A 82 -8.68 17.84 5.22
CA GLU A 82 -9.50 18.79 4.48
C GLU A 82 -10.58 18.07 3.65
N LEU A 83 -11.84 18.44 3.86
CA LEU A 83 -12.99 17.84 3.15
C LEU A 83 -13.20 18.42 1.74
N ALA A 84 -12.38 19.40 1.32
CA ALA A 84 -12.64 20.20 0.11
C ALA A 84 -12.56 19.38 -1.20
N ASN A 85 -11.65 18.40 -1.30
CA ASN A 85 -11.43 17.64 -2.54
C ASN A 85 -12.20 16.30 -2.60
N TYR A 86 -12.63 15.75 -1.47
CA TYR A 86 -13.29 14.44 -1.45
C TYR A 86 -14.77 14.49 -1.84
N PHE A 87 -15.45 15.63 -1.68
CA PHE A 87 -16.83 15.78 -2.12
C PHE A 87 -16.95 15.69 -3.66
N GLU A 88 -16.02 16.28 -4.41
CA GLU A 88 -16.00 16.22 -5.88
C GLU A 88 -15.68 14.81 -6.41
N ALA A 89 -14.84 14.05 -5.70
CA ALA A 89 -14.51 12.66 -6.04
C ALA A 89 -15.61 11.65 -5.61
N ALA A 90 -16.26 11.86 -4.46
CA ALA A 90 -17.27 10.95 -3.92
C ALA A 90 -18.65 11.11 -4.57
N VAL A 91 -18.99 12.32 -5.02
CA VAL A 91 -20.27 12.59 -5.70
C VAL A 91 -20.19 12.29 -7.20
N GLY A 92 -18.99 12.07 -7.75
CA GLY A 92 -18.78 11.87 -9.18
C GLY A 92 -19.18 13.12 -9.96
N SER A 93 -18.20 13.99 -10.24
CA SER A 93 -18.38 15.06 -11.21
C SER A 93 -18.92 14.46 -12.53
N ALA A 94 -20.07 14.97 -12.98
CA ALA A 94 -20.72 14.64 -14.24
C ALA A 94 -19.88 15.08 -15.46
#